data_AF-A0A1Q4Z349-F1
#
_entry.id   AF-A0A1Q4Z349-F1
#
_cell.length_a   1.000
_cell.length_b   1.000
_cell.length_c   1.000
_cell.angle_alpha   90.00
_cell.angle_beta   90.00
_cell.angle_gamma   90.00
#
_symmetry.space_group_name_H-M   'P 1'
#
loop_
_entity.id
_entity.type
_entity.pdbx_description
1 polymer ?
#
loop_
_entity_poly.entity_id
_entity_poly.type
_entity_poly.pdbx_seq_one_letter_code
_entity_poly.pdbx_strand_id
1 'polypeptide(L)'
;MIEAIGIIVTALIAFGALTVSFLAHRHQVRLAAVLEAKERRLEILERQMAARQADLDRAEILAQASVIDIRVVMRSSALAEGLQTAELLVTNLSNQPVLDLGAQIADARVVSISGSIPSSSSRSFPLPQQQAQTATRSPMQLNVEFTDAGGIRWRRDGGGGLREGARLETGEWTWSPREGPMVTIVGQTAGSQGADGPSALSNHASYSGSFARRRRWGLPLMAAGVLLAVITWVVWTFW
;
A
#
# COMPACT_ATOMS: atom_id res chain seq x y z
N MET A 1 -11.25 19.46 -76.64
CA MET A 1 -11.00 18.08 -76.14
C MET A 1 -9.88 18.01 -75.13
N ILE A 2 -8.71 18.62 -75.37
CA ILE A 2 -7.57 18.61 -74.43
C ILE A 2 -7.92 19.22 -73.05
N GLU A 3 -8.73 20.28 -73.02
CA GLU A 3 -9.16 20.95 -71.78
C GLU A 3 -10.01 20.05 -70.87
N ALA A 4 -10.91 19.25 -71.45
CA ALA A 4 -11.75 18.30 -70.70
C ALA A 4 -10.90 17.21 -70.02
N ILE A 5 -9.84 16.75 -70.70
CA ILE A 5 -8.92 15.74 -70.15
C ILE A 5 -8.16 16.32 -68.95
N GLY A 6 -7.70 17.57 -69.03
CA GLY A 6 -7.01 18.25 -67.92
C GLY A 6 -7.88 18.36 -66.66
N ILE A 7 -9.17 18.67 -66.82
CA ILE A 7 -10.13 18.75 -65.71
C ILE A 7 -10.34 17.38 -65.06
N ILE A 8 -10.50 16.33 -65.87
CA ILE A 8 -10.71 14.95 -65.37
C ILE A 8 -9.49 14.46 -64.58
N VAL A 9 -8.28 14.68 -65.10
CA VAL A 9 -7.04 14.28 -64.43
C VAL A 9 -6.87 15.02 -63.10
N THR A 10 -7.14 16.32 -63.08
CA THR A 10 -7.06 17.13 -61.84
C THR A 10 -8.08 16.67 -60.80
N ALA A 11 -9.31 16.36 -61.23
CA ALA A 11 -10.36 15.85 -60.35
C ALA A 11 -9.99 14.47 -59.76
N LEU A 12 -9.38 13.58 -60.56
CA LEU A 12 -8.91 12.27 -60.08
C LEU A 12 -7.79 12.41 -59.05
N ILE A 13 -6.83 13.32 -59.28
CA ILE A 13 -5.75 13.58 -58.32
C ILE A 13 -6.32 14.15 -57.01
N ALA A 14 -7.23 15.12 -57.10
CA ALA A 14 -7.89 15.71 -55.93
C ALA A 14 -8.68 14.66 -55.13
N PHE A 15 -9.40 13.77 -55.81
CA PHE A 15 -10.13 12.67 -55.19
C PHE A 15 -9.20 11.64 -54.54
N GLY A 16 -8.08 11.31 -55.20
CA GLY A 16 -7.02 10.47 -54.63
C GLY A 16 -6.43 11.06 -53.35
N ALA A 17 -6.09 12.34 -53.36
CA ALA A 17 -5.57 13.03 -52.18
C ALA A 17 -6.60 13.06 -51.03
N LEU A 18 -7.88 13.30 -51.33
CA LEU A 18 -8.97 13.31 -50.36
C LEU A 18 -9.13 11.94 -49.68
N THR A 19 -9.11 10.86 -50.45
CA THR A 19 -9.27 9.49 -49.93
C THR A 19 -8.10 9.07 -49.04
N VAL A 20 -6.86 9.41 -49.42
CA VAL A 20 -5.67 9.15 -48.59
C VAL A 20 -5.71 9.97 -47.29
N SER A 21 -6.07 11.25 -47.36
CA SER A 21 -6.22 12.12 -46.18
C SER A 21 -7.27 11.57 -45.21
N PHE A 22 -8.43 11.13 -45.72
CA PHE A 22 -9.47 10.53 -44.90
C PHE A 22 -9.03 9.21 -44.25
N LEU A 23 -8.27 8.38 -44.97
CA LEU A 23 -7.76 7.12 -44.43
C LEU A 23 -6.69 7.34 -43.35
N ALA A 24 -5.79 8.30 -43.56
CA ALA A 24 -4.78 8.71 -42.58
C ALA A 24 -5.45 9.24 -41.31
N HIS A 25 -6.46 10.11 -41.45
CA HIS A 25 -7.22 10.64 -40.32
C HIS A 25 -7.93 9.53 -39.52
N ARG A 26 -8.58 8.58 -40.20
CA ARG A 26 -9.22 7.43 -39.53
C ARG A 26 -8.22 6.55 -38.79
N HIS A 27 -7.01 6.40 -39.32
CA HIS A 27 -5.95 5.65 -38.67
C HIS A 27 -5.42 6.38 -37.43
N GLN A 28 -5.20 7.69 -37.52
CA GLN A 28 -4.78 8.53 -36.40
C GLN A 28 -5.80 8.51 -35.26
N VAL A 29 -7.09 8.65 -35.54
CA VAL A 29 -8.14 8.60 -34.49
C VAL A 29 -8.16 7.24 -33.79
N ARG A 30 -7.97 6.14 -34.52
CA ARG A 30 -7.89 4.79 -33.92
C ARG A 30 -6.64 4.60 -33.06
N LEU A 31 -5.49 5.10 -33.52
CA LEU A 31 -4.25 5.02 -32.74
C LEU A 31 -4.34 5.87 -31.47
N ALA A 32 -4.88 7.09 -31.57
CA ALA A 32 -5.10 7.97 -30.42
C ALA A 32 -6.01 7.29 -29.37
N ALA A 33 -7.12 6.70 -29.80
CA ALA A 33 -8.03 5.98 -28.89
C ALA A 33 -7.37 4.76 -28.21
N VAL A 34 -6.49 4.04 -28.92
CA VAL A 34 -5.76 2.90 -28.33
C VAL A 34 -4.70 3.36 -27.34
N LEU A 35 -4.02 4.47 -27.62
CA LEU A 35 -3.02 5.05 -26.71
C LEU A 35 -3.68 5.58 -25.44
N GLU A 36 -4.77 6.33 -25.57
CA GLU A 36 -5.55 6.85 -24.44
C GLU A 36 -6.09 5.70 -23.55
N ALA A 37 -6.56 4.61 -24.17
CA ALA A 37 -7.00 3.43 -23.42
C ALA A 37 -5.86 2.73 -22.66
N LYS A 38 -4.64 2.73 -23.23
CA LYS A 38 -3.45 2.20 -22.56
C LYS A 38 -2.99 3.11 -21.42
N GLU A 39 -2.97 4.41 -21.64
CA GLU A 39 -2.58 5.41 -20.65
C GLU A 39 -3.49 5.34 -19.42
N ARG A 40 -4.81 5.35 -19.62
CA ARG A 40 -5.77 5.15 -18.51
C ARG A 40 -5.56 3.84 -17.75
N ARG A 41 -5.20 2.76 -18.45
CA ARG A 41 -4.93 1.48 -17.81
C ARG A 41 -3.65 1.53 -16.97
N LEU A 42 -2.61 2.21 -17.46
CA LEU A 42 -1.36 2.40 -16.74
C LEU A 42 -1.56 3.29 -15.51
N GLU A 43 -2.29 4.39 -15.62
CA GLU A 43 -2.62 5.26 -14.48
C GLU A 43 -3.36 4.50 -13.37
N ILE A 44 -4.31 3.63 -13.73
CA ILE A 44 -5.03 2.81 -12.75
C ILE A 44 -4.08 1.82 -12.05
N LEU A 45 -3.20 1.16 -12.80
CA LEU A 45 -2.22 0.23 -12.24
C LEU A 45 -1.20 0.93 -11.36
N GLU A 46 -0.71 2.09 -11.77
CA GLU A 46 0.22 2.90 -11.00
C GLU A 46 -0.41 3.34 -9.67
N ARG A 47 -1.66 3.83 -9.69
CA ARG A 47 -2.39 4.17 -8.46
C ARG A 47 -2.59 2.95 -7.55
N GLN A 48 -2.87 1.79 -8.12
CA GLN A 48 -3.02 0.55 -7.33
C GLN A 48 -1.70 0.10 -6.71
N MET A 49 -0.58 0.18 -7.45
CA MET A 49 0.73 -0.17 -6.94
C MET A 49 1.21 0.83 -5.88
N ALA A 50 1.00 2.13 -6.11
CA ALA A 50 1.32 3.18 -5.15
C ALA A 50 0.52 3.01 -3.84
N ALA A 51 -0.78 2.69 -3.92
CA ALA A 51 -1.60 2.42 -2.74
C ALA A 51 -1.09 1.20 -1.96
N ARG A 52 -0.78 0.10 -2.64
CA ARG A 52 -0.22 -1.10 -1.99
C ARG A 52 1.13 -0.83 -1.33
N GLN A 53 1.99 -0.04 -1.97
CA GLN A 53 3.29 0.28 -1.41
C GLN A 53 3.12 1.12 -0.14
N ALA A 54 2.25 2.13 -0.16
CA ALA A 54 1.95 2.93 1.03
C ALA A 54 1.39 2.09 2.18
N ASP A 55 0.55 1.09 1.89
CA ASP A 55 0.01 0.17 2.91
C ASP A 55 1.12 -0.71 3.52
N LEU A 56 2.07 -1.19 2.70
CA LEU A 56 3.20 -2.00 3.16
C LEU A 56 4.19 -1.17 3.99
N ASP A 57 4.53 0.03 3.52
CA ASP A 57 5.44 0.93 4.22
C ASP A 57 4.85 1.30 5.60
N ARG A 58 3.53 1.56 5.64
CA ARG A 58 2.82 1.80 6.91
C ARG A 58 2.86 0.57 7.81
N ALA A 59 2.58 -0.62 7.27
CA ALA A 59 2.64 -1.86 8.05
C ALA A 59 4.05 -2.12 8.62
N GLU A 60 5.10 -1.81 7.88
CA GLU A 60 6.49 -1.94 8.33
C GLU A 60 6.81 -0.97 9.47
N ILE A 61 6.43 0.30 9.33
CA ILE A 61 6.62 1.33 10.37
C ILE A 61 5.93 0.89 11.68
N LEU A 62 4.69 0.41 11.57
CA LEU A 62 3.93 -0.10 12.72
C LEU A 62 4.58 -1.35 13.32
N ALA A 63 5.07 -2.26 12.49
CA ALA A 63 5.76 -3.46 12.95
C ALA A 63 7.00 -3.08 13.77
N GLN A 64 7.80 -2.11 13.33
CA GLN A 64 8.98 -1.62 14.06
C GLN A 64 8.60 -0.98 15.39
N ALA A 65 7.53 -0.19 15.44
CA ALA A 65 7.06 0.43 16.68
C ALA A 65 6.34 -0.55 17.63
N SER A 66 5.77 -1.65 17.11
CA SER A 66 5.08 -2.68 17.89
C SER A 66 6.02 -3.50 18.80
N VAL A 67 7.33 -3.31 18.65
CA VAL A 67 8.38 -4.08 19.34
C VAL A 67 8.56 -3.67 20.82
N ILE A 68 7.95 -2.56 21.26
CA ILE A 68 8.01 -2.11 22.67
C ILE A 68 6.89 -2.74 23.51
N ASP A 69 7.19 -3.76 24.29
CA ASP A 69 6.22 -4.39 25.18
C ASP A 69 6.07 -3.61 26.51
N ILE A 70 4.85 -3.52 27.02
CA ILE A 70 4.52 -2.80 28.25
C ILE A 70 3.66 -3.69 29.13
N ARG A 71 4.10 -3.90 30.36
CA ARG A 71 3.36 -4.70 31.34
C ARG A 71 3.36 -4.03 32.70
N VAL A 72 2.26 -4.16 33.42
CA VAL A 72 2.21 -3.83 34.86
C VAL A 72 2.48 -5.11 35.63
N VAL A 73 3.50 -5.10 36.48
CA VAL A 73 3.90 -6.25 37.29
C VAL A 73 3.75 -5.88 38.76
N MET A 74 3.13 -6.76 39.54
CA MET A 74 3.07 -6.61 41.00
C MET A 74 4.29 -7.31 41.61
N ARG A 75 5.09 -6.57 42.37
CA ARG A 75 6.19 -7.15 43.17
C ARG A 75 5.85 -7.10 44.64
N SER A 76 6.18 -8.16 45.36
CA SER A 76 6.12 -8.15 46.83
C SER A 76 7.18 -7.20 47.38
N SER A 77 6.78 -6.33 48.29
CA SER A 77 7.68 -5.40 48.96
C SER A 77 8.47 -6.15 50.05
N ALA A 78 9.78 -5.88 50.14
CA ALA A 78 10.61 -6.38 51.23
C ALA A 78 10.33 -5.67 52.57
N LEU A 79 9.56 -4.57 52.57
CA LEU A 79 9.31 -3.75 53.75
C LEU A 79 8.25 -4.35 54.69
N ALA A 80 7.27 -5.09 54.16
CA ALA A 80 6.29 -5.81 54.98
C ALA A 80 5.63 -6.94 54.19
N GLU A 81 5.31 -8.04 54.89
CA GLU A 81 4.49 -9.11 54.33
C GLU A 81 3.12 -8.59 53.89
N GLY A 82 2.68 -9.00 52.70
CA GLY A 82 1.39 -8.61 52.12
C GLY A 82 1.37 -7.26 51.41
N LEU A 83 2.41 -6.42 51.55
CA LEU A 83 2.53 -5.20 50.74
C LEU A 83 3.03 -5.55 49.34
N GLN A 84 2.26 -5.15 48.33
CA GLN A 84 2.66 -5.23 46.93
C GLN A 84 2.88 -3.82 46.37
N THR A 85 3.95 -3.67 45.60
CA THR A 85 4.23 -2.47 44.81
C THR A 85 4.07 -2.81 43.34
N ALA A 86 3.28 -2.01 42.62
CA ALA A 86 3.18 -2.16 41.19
C ALA A 86 4.35 -1.46 40.51
N GLU A 87 4.88 -2.10 39.48
CA GLU A 87 5.91 -1.55 38.62
C GLU A 87 5.44 -1.62 37.17
N LEU A 88 5.71 -0.56 36.42
CA LEU A 88 5.61 -0.57 34.98
C LEU A 88 6.90 -1.15 34.40
N LEU A 89 6.81 -2.32 33.78
CA LEU A 89 7.89 -2.92 33.02
C LEU A 89 7.75 -2.53 31.56
N VAL A 90 8.72 -1.79 31.03
CA VAL A 90 8.81 -1.46 29.61
C VAL A 90 9.98 -2.22 29.02
N THR A 91 9.72 -3.01 27.99
CA THR A 91 10.72 -3.85 27.32
C THR A 91 10.84 -3.41 25.87
N ASN A 92 12.03 -2.95 25.49
CA ASN A 92 12.36 -2.65 24.11
C ASN A 92 12.96 -3.90 23.47
N LEU A 93 12.18 -4.62 22.66
CA LEU A 93 12.68 -5.80 21.93
C LEU A 93 13.41 -5.43 20.62
N SER A 94 13.54 -4.14 20.30
CA SER A 94 14.14 -3.69 19.04
C SER A 94 15.66 -3.66 19.15
N ASN A 95 16.31 -3.59 17.99
CA ASN A 95 17.75 -3.39 17.87
C ASN A 95 18.16 -1.90 17.95
N GLN A 96 17.21 -1.00 18.22
CA GLN A 96 17.44 0.44 18.28
C GLN A 96 17.05 1.00 19.65
N PRO A 97 17.70 2.07 20.13
CA PRO A 97 17.32 2.70 21.39
C PRO A 97 16.01 3.45 21.23
N VAL A 98 15.26 3.54 22.32
CA VAL A 98 14.02 4.31 22.42
C VAL A 98 14.26 5.51 23.32
N LEU A 99 13.83 6.69 22.87
CA LEU A 99 14.10 7.97 23.51
C LEU A 99 12.83 8.61 24.08
N ASP A 100 13.01 9.61 24.92
CA ASP A 100 11.95 10.47 25.46
C ASP A 100 10.73 9.71 26.01
N LEU A 101 11.00 8.60 26.71
CA LEU A 101 9.99 7.80 27.36
C LEU A 101 9.21 8.64 28.36
N GLY A 102 7.89 8.48 28.38
CA GLY A 102 7.01 9.04 29.39
C GLY A 102 5.79 8.15 29.57
N ALA A 103 5.12 8.26 30.72
CA ALA A 103 3.85 7.58 30.93
C ALA A 103 2.79 8.53 31.49
N GLN A 104 1.54 8.26 31.13
CA GLN A 104 0.35 8.94 31.60
C GLN A 104 -0.67 7.88 32.02
N ILE A 105 -1.35 8.10 33.14
CA ILE A 105 -2.41 7.23 33.65
C ILE A 105 -3.61 8.11 33.93
N ALA A 106 -4.74 7.86 33.25
CA ALA A 106 -5.97 8.67 33.37
C ALA A 106 -5.69 10.19 33.27
N ASP A 107 -4.95 10.57 32.22
CA ASP A 107 -4.53 11.95 31.91
C ASP A 107 -3.55 12.61 32.91
N ALA A 108 -3.12 11.88 33.95
CA ALA A 108 -2.08 12.33 34.86
C ALA A 108 -0.71 11.79 34.44
N ARG A 109 0.27 12.69 34.27
CA ARG A 109 1.66 12.30 33.96
C ARG A 109 2.33 11.64 35.15
N VAL A 110 2.97 10.49 34.92
CA VAL A 110 3.76 9.78 35.92
C VAL A 110 5.21 10.27 35.85
N VAL A 111 5.57 11.20 36.73
CA VAL A 111 6.88 11.89 36.69
C VAL A 111 8.07 10.93 36.88
N SER A 112 7.87 9.83 37.61
CA SER A 112 8.92 8.81 37.82
C SER A 112 9.32 8.06 36.55
N ILE A 113 8.50 8.12 35.49
CA ILE A 113 8.73 7.40 34.24
C ILE A 113 9.27 8.40 33.22
N SER A 114 10.60 8.43 33.09
CA SER A 114 11.31 9.26 32.12
C SER A 114 12.65 8.69 31.67
N GLY A 115 13.10 9.12 30.49
CA GLY A 115 14.44 8.83 29.96
C GLY A 115 14.43 7.96 28.70
N SER A 116 15.48 7.18 28.51
CA SER A 116 15.63 6.27 27.37
C SER A 116 15.68 4.80 27.81
N ILE A 117 15.39 3.91 26.86
CA ILE A 117 15.54 2.46 27.01
C ILE A 117 16.48 1.97 25.89
N PRO A 118 17.64 1.38 26.25
CA PRO A 118 18.55 0.79 25.27
C PRO A 118 17.88 -0.30 24.42
N SER A 119 18.49 -0.63 23.29
CA SER A 119 18.08 -1.75 22.45
C SER A 119 18.07 -3.08 23.24
N SER A 120 17.09 -3.93 22.96
CA SER A 120 16.98 -5.29 23.53
C SER A 120 17.07 -5.33 25.06
N SER A 121 16.50 -4.32 25.72
CA SER A 121 16.58 -4.15 27.17
C SER A 121 15.22 -3.85 27.80
N SER A 122 15.11 -4.11 29.10
CA SER A 122 13.93 -3.81 29.89
C SER A 122 14.27 -2.85 31.02
N ARG A 123 13.31 -1.97 31.35
CA ARG A 123 13.41 -1.09 32.51
C ARG A 123 12.10 -1.13 33.29
N SER A 124 12.21 -1.28 34.61
CA SER A 124 11.07 -1.18 35.51
C SER A 124 11.00 0.20 36.13
N PHE A 125 9.78 0.69 36.32
CA PHE A 125 9.50 1.96 36.96
C PHE A 125 8.45 1.77 38.05
N PRO A 126 8.69 2.24 39.28
CA PRO A 126 7.69 2.14 40.33
C PRO A 126 6.47 3.02 40.00
N LEU A 127 5.28 2.45 40.16
CA LEU A 127 4.02 3.16 40.03
C LEU A 127 3.50 3.58 41.42
N PRO A 128 3.10 4.85 41.60
CA PRO A 128 2.36 5.27 42.78
C PRO A 128 1.12 4.40 43.00
N GLN A 129 0.81 4.00 44.25
CA GLN A 129 -0.26 3.05 44.54
C GLN A 129 -1.63 3.44 43.96
N GLN A 130 -1.99 4.72 43.99
CA GLN A 130 -3.25 5.20 43.41
C GLN A 130 -3.30 4.96 41.90
N GLN A 131 -2.20 5.26 41.20
CA GLN A 131 -2.09 5.09 39.75
C GLN A 131 -1.99 3.60 39.36
N ALA A 132 -1.33 2.80 40.20
CA ALA A 132 -1.24 1.35 40.04
C ALA A 132 -2.63 0.68 40.02
N GLN A 133 -3.52 1.05 40.94
CA GLN A 133 -4.87 0.50 40.98
C GLN A 133 -5.65 0.81 39.69
N THR A 134 -5.50 2.04 39.19
CA THR A 134 -6.11 2.47 37.93
C THR A 134 -5.57 1.69 36.74
N ALA A 135 -4.24 1.57 36.62
CA ALA A 135 -3.60 0.85 35.53
C ALA A 135 -3.98 -0.64 35.50
N THR A 136 -4.12 -1.27 36.67
CA THR A 136 -4.53 -2.68 36.77
C THR A 136 -6.02 -2.88 36.46
N ARG A 137 -6.91 -1.98 36.89
CA ARG A 137 -8.36 -2.07 36.63
C ARG A 137 -8.73 -1.65 35.21
N SER A 138 -7.98 -0.74 34.62
CA SER A 138 -8.27 -0.13 33.33
C SER A 138 -6.96 0.10 32.55
N PRO A 139 -6.37 -0.97 31.98
CA PRO A 139 -5.09 -0.89 31.28
C PRO A 139 -5.12 0.05 30.07
N MET A 140 -6.29 0.32 29.48
CA MET A 140 -6.43 1.29 28.39
C MET A 140 -6.22 2.75 28.84
N GLN A 141 -6.26 3.04 30.14
CA GLN A 141 -5.96 4.37 30.69
C GLN A 141 -4.46 4.59 30.93
N LEU A 142 -3.65 3.53 30.86
CA LEU A 142 -2.19 3.61 30.87
C LEU A 142 -1.71 3.86 29.45
N ASN A 143 -1.11 5.02 29.23
CA ASN A 143 -0.48 5.42 27.97
C ASN A 143 1.01 5.62 28.20
N VAL A 144 1.84 4.94 27.41
CA VAL A 144 3.29 5.16 27.38
C VAL A 144 3.63 5.84 26.07
N GLU A 145 4.32 6.95 26.16
CA GLU A 145 4.80 7.72 25.02
C GLU A 145 6.30 7.55 24.87
N PHE A 146 6.78 7.45 23.64
CA PHE A 146 8.19 7.29 23.36
C PHE A 146 8.53 7.81 21.96
N THR A 147 9.81 7.96 21.68
CA THR A 147 10.33 8.32 20.34
C THR A 147 11.22 7.20 19.84
N ASP A 148 10.93 6.70 18.64
CA ASP A 148 11.77 5.68 18.01
C ASP A 148 13.05 6.29 17.42
N ALA A 149 13.92 5.47 16.84
CA ALA A 149 15.15 5.98 16.23
C ALA A 149 14.91 6.73 14.90
N GLY A 150 13.73 6.59 14.30
CA GLY A 150 13.28 7.41 13.17
C GLY A 150 12.83 8.82 13.59
N GLY A 151 12.77 9.10 14.89
CA GLY A 151 12.28 10.37 15.42
C GLY A 151 10.75 10.46 15.48
N ILE A 152 10.03 9.37 15.21
CA ILE A 152 8.57 9.33 15.25
C ILE A 152 8.13 9.18 16.71
N ARG A 153 7.19 10.03 17.12
CA ARG A 153 6.58 9.98 18.44
C ARG A 153 5.46 8.93 18.42
N TRP A 154 5.51 7.99 19.35
CA TRP A 154 4.51 6.94 19.49
C TRP A 154 3.85 7.01 20.85
N ARG A 155 2.58 6.60 20.90
CA ARG A 155 1.83 6.37 22.13
C ARG A 155 1.26 4.96 22.10
N ARG A 156 1.61 4.16 23.11
CA ARG A 156 1.14 2.80 23.31
C ARG A 156 0.26 2.71 24.54
N ASP A 157 -0.93 2.15 24.40
CA ASP A 157 -1.82 1.88 25.54
C ASP A 157 -1.49 0.54 26.21
N GLY A 158 -1.92 0.36 27.47
CA GLY A 158 -1.77 -0.91 28.19
C GLY A 158 -2.55 -2.07 27.58
N GLY A 159 -3.44 -1.81 26.62
CA GLY A 159 -4.09 -2.83 25.78
C GLY A 159 -3.29 -3.20 24.52
N GLY A 160 -2.06 -2.70 24.38
CA GLY A 160 -1.16 -2.96 23.27
C GLY A 160 -1.47 -2.18 21.98
N GLY A 161 -2.42 -1.26 22.01
CA GLY A 161 -2.72 -0.41 20.86
C GLY A 161 -1.67 0.68 20.67
N LEU A 162 -1.41 1.03 19.42
CA LEU A 162 -0.39 1.99 19.03
C LEU A 162 -1.03 3.21 18.34
N ARG A 163 -0.47 4.40 18.57
CA ARG A 163 -0.87 5.64 17.92
C ARG A 163 0.38 6.43 17.55
N GLU A 164 0.41 6.94 16.34
CA GLU A 164 1.45 7.82 15.84
C GLU A 164 1.13 9.25 16.26
N GLY A 165 2.14 9.97 16.74
CA GLY A 165 2.05 11.37 17.12
C GLY A 165 2.54 12.26 16.00
N ALA A 166 1.70 13.20 15.57
CA ALA A 166 2.08 14.30 14.70
C ALA A 166 2.13 15.60 15.52
N ARG A 167 3.17 16.40 15.30
CA ARG A 167 3.28 17.70 15.96
C ARG A 167 2.63 18.77 15.10
N LEU A 168 1.64 19.47 15.64
CA LEU A 168 1.01 20.62 15.00
C LEU A 168 1.95 21.83 15.01
N GLU A 169 1.68 22.81 14.15
CA GLU A 169 2.39 24.10 14.14
C GLU A 169 2.26 24.86 15.47
N THR A 170 1.17 24.64 16.22
CA THR A 170 0.97 25.16 17.57
C THR A 170 1.90 24.54 18.61
N GLY A 171 2.62 23.48 18.25
CA GLY A 171 3.49 22.70 19.13
C GLY A 171 2.77 21.59 19.91
N GLU A 172 1.44 21.50 19.81
CA GLU A 172 0.63 20.43 20.40
C GLU A 172 0.78 19.11 19.62
N TRP A 173 0.63 17.99 20.32
CA TRP A 173 0.65 16.66 19.71
C TRP A 173 -0.76 16.19 19.38
N THR A 174 -0.99 15.83 18.13
CA THR A 174 -2.17 15.09 17.69
C THR A 174 -1.82 13.64 17.49
N TRP A 175 -2.76 12.75 17.80
CA TRP A 175 -2.53 11.32 17.75
C TRP A 175 -3.40 10.70 16.66
N SER A 176 -2.81 9.81 15.87
CA SER A 176 -3.52 9.04 14.88
C SER A 176 -4.57 8.11 15.52
N PRO A 177 -5.50 7.55 14.72
CA PRO A 177 -6.42 6.53 15.20
C PRO A 177 -5.68 5.37 15.86
N ARG A 178 -6.31 4.76 16.87
CA ARG A 178 -5.73 3.60 17.56
C ARG A 178 -5.59 2.44 16.59
N GLU A 179 -4.36 1.99 16.42
CA GLU A 179 -4.03 0.79 15.69
C GLU A 179 -3.94 -0.40 16.66
N GLY A 180 -4.51 -1.54 16.27
CA GLY A 180 -4.52 -2.72 17.13
C GLY A 180 -3.11 -3.30 17.34
N PRO A 181 -2.89 -4.11 18.39
CA PRO A 181 -1.63 -4.81 18.54
C PRO A 181 -1.38 -5.68 17.29
N MET A 182 -0.24 -5.48 16.64
CA MET A 182 0.24 -6.40 15.61
C MET A 182 0.63 -7.72 16.31
N VAL A 183 -0.33 -8.63 16.44
CA VAL A 183 -0.05 -9.98 16.91
C VAL A 183 0.55 -10.75 15.74
N THR A 184 1.86 -10.66 15.56
CA THR A 184 2.58 -11.71 14.85
C THR A 184 2.60 -12.90 15.80
N ILE A 185 1.89 -13.98 15.48
CA ILE A 185 1.97 -15.24 16.22
C ILE A 185 3.41 -15.73 16.07
N VAL A 186 4.27 -15.36 17.00
CA VAL A 186 5.60 -15.97 17.15
C VAL A 186 5.32 -17.39 17.58
N GLY A 187 5.73 -18.34 16.75
CA GLY A 187 5.41 -19.75 16.88
C GLY A 187 5.54 -20.24 18.32
N GLN A 188 4.50 -20.94 18.78
CA GLN A 188 4.60 -21.87 19.90
C GLN A 188 5.77 -22.82 19.64
N THR A 189 6.93 -22.52 20.19
CA THR A 189 8.04 -23.46 20.28
C THR A 189 8.20 -23.79 21.75
N ALA A 190 7.52 -24.87 22.17
CA ALA A 190 8.09 -25.95 22.98
C ALA A 190 6.99 -26.92 23.43
N GLY A 191 6.88 -28.05 22.71
CA GLY A 191 6.65 -29.36 23.30
C GLY A 191 5.25 -29.71 23.83
N SER A 192 4.32 -30.05 22.93
CA SER A 192 3.39 -31.18 23.13
C SER A 192 2.48 -31.37 21.91
N GLN A 193 2.75 -32.38 21.09
CA GLN A 193 1.84 -33.12 20.19
C GLN A 193 2.74 -33.77 19.12
N GLY A 194 2.94 -35.09 19.04
CA GLY A 194 2.01 -36.15 19.40
C GLY A 194 0.94 -36.26 18.32
N ALA A 195 1.22 -37.15 17.37
CA ALA A 195 0.29 -37.75 16.39
C ALA A 195 -0.14 -36.94 15.15
N ASP A 196 0.33 -37.46 14.02
CA ASP A 196 -0.40 -37.71 12.78
C ASP A 196 -0.93 -36.55 11.93
N GLY A 197 -0.26 -36.38 10.77
CA GLY A 197 -0.85 -35.74 9.60
C GLY A 197 0.22 -35.36 8.56
N PRO A 198 0.39 -36.11 7.46
CA PRO A 198 1.36 -35.75 6.43
C PRO A 198 0.97 -34.43 5.75
N SER A 199 1.98 -33.58 5.62
CA SER A 199 1.94 -32.30 4.93
C SER A 199 1.75 -32.47 3.43
N ALA A 200 1.06 -31.47 2.87
CA ALA A 200 1.31 -30.83 1.58
C ALA A 200 1.19 -31.70 0.31
N LEU A 201 0.42 -31.18 -0.65
CA LEU A 201 1.02 -30.67 -1.89
C LEU A 201 -0.06 -30.14 -2.85
N SER A 202 0.20 -28.93 -3.34
CA SER A 202 0.02 -28.56 -4.76
C SER A 202 -1.45 -28.38 -5.24
N ASN A 203 -1.83 -27.54 -6.19
CA ASN A 203 -1.09 -26.77 -7.17
C ASN A 203 -1.94 -25.57 -7.60
N HIS A 204 -1.27 -24.46 -7.87
CA HIS A 204 -1.77 -23.34 -8.65
C HIS A 204 -2.36 -23.84 -9.98
N ALA A 205 -3.67 -23.63 -10.18
CA ALA A 205 -4.31 -23.80 -11.47
C ALA A 205 -4.02 -22.57 -12.35
N SER A 206 -3.07 -22.75 -13.27
CA SER A 206 -2.76 -21.86 -14.37
C SER A 206 -3.96 -21.66 -15.29
N TYR A 207 -4.50 -20.44 -15.31
CA TYR A 207 -5.61 -20.03 -16.17
C TYR A 207 -5.09 -19.82 -17.60
N SER A 208 -5.21 -20.84 -18.46
CA SER A 208 -4.90 -20.73 -19.90
C SER A 208 -6.09 -20.17 -20.67
N GLY A 209 -6.06 -18.87 -20.95
CA GLY A 209 -7.03 -18.20 -21.83
C GLY A 209 -6.61 -18.32 -23.29
N SER A 210 -7.27 -19.19 -24.05
CA SER A 210 -7.10 -19.33 -25.50
C SER A 210 -7.91 -18.25 -26.24
N PHE A 211 -7.24 -17.19 -26.70
CA PHE A 211 -7.84 -16.18 -27.57
C PHE A 211 -7.75 -16.62 -29.03
N ALA A 212 -8.84 -17.18 -29.55
CA ALA A 212 -9.02 -17.40 -30.99
C ALA A 212 -9.26 -16.06 -31.71
N ARG A 213 -8.17 -15.42 -32.16
CA ARG A 213 -8.19 -14.17 -32.93
C ARG A 213 -8.54 -14.47 -34.40
N ARG A 214 -9.83 -14.51 -34.75
CA ARG A 214 -10.28 -14.55 -36.16
C ARG A 214 -9.94 -13.23 -36.87
N ARG A 215 -8.81 -13.25 -37.58
CA ARG A 215 -8.28 -12.19 -38.44
C ARG A 215 -9.08 -12.13 -39.74
N ARG A 216 -10.16 -11.35 -39.79
CA ARG A 216 -10.86 -10.99 -41.04
C ARG A 216 -10.05 -9.91 -41.78
N TRP A 217 -9.11 -10.34 -42.62
CA TRP A 217 -8.49 -9.52 -43.66
C TRP A 217 -9.14 -9.91 -44.99
N GLY A 218 -10.09 -9.11 -45.46
CA GLY A 218 -10.80 -9.44 -46.70
C GLY A 218 -11.57 -8.28 -47.33
N LEU A 219 -11.20 -7.03 -47.03
CA LEU A 219 -11.89 -5.86 -47.60
C LEU A 219 -11.03 -4.81 -48.32
N PRO A 220 -9.67 -4.79 -48.29
CA PRO A 220 -8.94 -3.84 -49.14
C PRO A 220 -8.67 -4.35 -50.58
N LEU A 221 -8.81 -5.65 -50.88
CA LEU A 221 -8.49 -6.19 -52.22
C LEU A 221 -9.60 -5.96 -53.26
N MET A 222 -10.87 -5.86 -52.84
CA MET A 222 -11.99 -5.58 -53.76
C MET A 222 -11.93 -4.15 -54.32
N ALA A 223 -11.51 -3.17 -53.51
CA ALA A 223 -11.44 -1.77 -53.95
C ALA A 223 -10.32 -1.52 -54.99
N ALA A 224 -9.18 -2.21 -54.87
CA ALA A 224 -8.09 -2.11 -55.85
C ALA A 224 -8.47 -2.73 -57.21
N GLY A 225 -9.23 -3.83 -57.19
CA GLY A 225 -9.70 -4.49 -58.43
C GLY A 225 -10.68 -3.62 -59.23
N VAL A 226 -11.62 -2.93 -58.57
CA VAL A 226 -12.57 -2.03 -59.24
C VAL A 226 -11.84 -0.83 -59.85
N LEU A 227 -10.85 -0.27 -59.15
CA LEU A 227 -10.12 0.91 -59.64
C LEU A 227 -9.25 0.57 -60.86
N LEU A 228 -8.60 -0.61 -60.88
CA LEU A 228 -7.89 -1.10 -62.05
C LEU A 228 -8.82 -1.39 -63.23
N ALA A 229 -10.01 -1.96 -62.98
CA ALA A 229 -11.00 -2.22 -64.02
C ALA A 229 -11.54 -0.94 -64.67
N VAL A 230 -11.72 0.13 -63.88
CA VAL A 230 -12.13 1.43 -64.42
C VAL A 230 -11.00 2.04 -65.25
N ILE A 231 -9.74 1.95 -64.81
CA ILE A 231 -8.59 2.45 -65.57
C ILE A 231 -8.43 1.69 -66.90
N THR A 232 -8.52 0.37 -66.91
CA THR A 232 -8.41 -0.42 -68.15
C THR A 232 -9.57 -0.17 -69.10
N TRP A 233 -10.80 0.03 -68.60
CA TRP A 233 -11.94 0.37 -69.45
C TRP A 233 -11.79 1.74 -70.12
N VAL A 234 -11.27 2.74 -69.40
CA VAL A 234 -10.99 4.07 -69.96
C VAL A 234 -9.87 4.02 -71.00
N VAL A 235 -8.81 3.25 -70.77
CA VAL A 235 -7.73 3.10 -71.76
C VAL A 235 -8.23 2.40 -73.03
N TRP A 236 -9.08 1.39 -72.90
CA TRP A 236 -9.60 0.62 -74.03
C TRP A 236 -10.66 1.37 -74.87
N THR A 237 -11.34 2.36 -74.30
CA THR A 237 -12.32 3.17 -75.02
C THR A 237 -11.70 4.32 -75.83
N PHE A 238 -10.43 4.64 -75.59
CA PHE A 238 -9.71 5.76 -76.21
C PHE A 238 -8.57 5.32 -77.17
N TRP A 239 -8.40 4.02 -77.38
CA TRP A 239 -7.51 3.41 -78.37
C TRP A 239 -8.31 2.57 -79.35
#